data_AF-A0A519VWR0-F1
#
_entry.id   AF-A0A519VWR0-F1
#
_cell.length_a   1.000
_cell.length_b   1.000
_cell.length_c   1.000
_cell.angle_alpha   90.00
_cell.angle_beta   90.00
_cell.angle_gamma   90.00
#
_symmetry.space_group_name_H-M   'P 1'
#
loop_
_entity.id
_entity.type
_entity.pdbx_description
1 polymer ?
#
loop_
_entity_poly.entity_id
_entity_poly.type
_entity_poly.pdbx_seq_one_letter_code
_entity_poly.pdbx_strand_id
1 'polypeptide(L)'
;QSVPLYLSRRFTPEYIVPRVAETYAHEDLFPEPDENRTLLSKMIFQGKILYFLDQVLPEDMPDSTKIGYTQQQLQWTQDFEGDIWAYFLENNFLYETDYHKIQVFLSEGPFTPALGDQKSAPKLGVWTGWQIVRKYMAENPKVTLQQLMADNDAQKILNQSKYKPKQK
;
A
#
# COMPACT_ATOMS: atom_id res chain seq x y z
N GLN A 1 18.14 8.28 -22.15
CA GLN A 1 18.16 7.22 -21.11
C GLN A 1 17.00 6.26 -21.38
N SER A 2 17.20 4.95 -21.24
CA SER A 2 16.10 3.97 -21.33
C SER A 2 15.28 3.96 -20.05
N VAL A 3 13.97 3.74 -20.16
CA VAL A 3 13.09 3.56 -19.00
C VAL A 3 13.50 2.28 -18.27
N PRO A 4 13.65 2.28 -16.92
CA PRO A 4 14.00 1.09 -16.16
C PRO A 4 13.06 -0.10 -16.42
N LEU A 5 13.61 -1.32 -16.38
CA LEU A 5 12.87 -2.54 -16.71
C LEU A 5 11.69 -2.80 -15.76
N TYR A 6 11.87 -2.51 -14.47
CA TYR A 6 10.81 -2.70 -13.46
C TYR A 6 9.58 -1.80 -13.70
N LEU A 7 9.76 -0.66 -14.40
CA LEU A 7 8.68 0.22 -14.82
C LEU A 7 8.10 -0.18 -16.17
N SER A 8 8.96 -0.37 -17.17
CA SER A 8 8.54 -0.65 -18.56
C SER A 8 7.84 -2.00 -18.72
N ARG A 9 8.02 -2.95 -17.79
CA ARG A 9 7.22 -4.20 -17.72
C ARG A 9 5.70 -3.91 -17.73
N ARG A 10 5.28 -2.78 -17.16
CA ARG A 10 3.87 -2.40 -17.02
C ARG A 10 3.38 -1.53 -18.18
N PHE A 11 4.08 -1.52 -19.32
CA PHE A 11 3.68 -0.80 -20.53
C PHE A 11 2.86 -1.72 -21.44
N THR A 12 1.77 -2.25 -20.88
CA THR A 12 0.85 -3.16 -21.56
C THR A 12 -0.59 -2.73 -21.29
N PRO A 13 -1.56 -3.13 -22.14
CA PRO A 13 -2.95 -2.69 -22.02
C PRO A 13 -3.60 -2.96 -20.66
N GLU A 14 -3.21 -4.06 -20.00
CA GLU A 14 -3.79 -4.50 -18.72
C GLU A 14 -3.52 -3.51 -17.57
N TYR A 15 -2.48 -2.68 -17.70
CA TYR A 15 -2.12 -1.68 -16.68
C TYR A 15 -2.73 -0.29 -16.95
N ILE A 16 -3.42 -0.07 -18.07
CA ILE A 16 -3.99 1.24 -18.41
C ILE A 16 -5.09 1.61 -17.41
N VAL A 17 -6.11 0.76 -17.29
CA VAL A 17 -7.27 1.01 -16.42
C VAL A 17 -6.86 1.24 -14.95
N PRO A 18 -6.11 0.34 -14.28
CA PRO A 18 -5.74 0.55 -12.88
C PRO A 18 -4.88 1.79 -12.69
N ARG A 19 -3.95 2.09 -13.61
CA ARG A 19 -3.09 3.29 -13.49
C ARG A 19 -3.88 4.58 -13.63
N VAL A 20 -4.81 4.63 -14.58
CA VAL A 20 -5.67 5.82 -14.76
C VAL A 20 -6.57 5.99 -13.54
N ALA A 21 -7.18 4.91 -13.04
CA ALA A 21 -8.03 4.96 -11.87
C ALA A 21 -7.26 5.38 -10.60
N GLU A 22 -6.07 4.83 -10.37
CA GLU A 22 -5.16 5.22 -9.28
C GLU A 22 -4.78 6.69 -9.37
N THR A 23 -4.38 7.14 -10.56
CA THR A 23 -3.99 8.55 -10.81
C THR A 23 -5.17 9.50 -10.55
N TYR A 24 -6.35 9.20 -11.09
CA TYR A 24 -7.55 10.00 -10.88
C TYR A 24 -7.97 10.04 -9.40
N ALA A 25 -7.83 8.91 -8.70
CA ALA A 25 -8.10 8.85 -7.27
C ALA A 25 -7.16 9.77 -6.47
N HIS A 26 -5.87 9.79 -6.79
CA HIS A 26 -4.88 10.64 -6.12
C HIS A 26 -5.03 12.13 -6.43
N GLU A 27 -5.15 12.47 -7.72
CA GLU A 27 -5.02 13.86 -8.17
C GLU A 27 -6.34 14.64 -8.08
N ASP A 28 -7.48 13.97 -8.33
CA ASP A 28 -8.76 14.65 -8.49
C ASP A 28 -9.77 14.34 -7.37
N LEU A 29 -9.77 13.12 -6.82
CA LEU A 29 -10.79 12.69 -5.87
C LEU A 29 -10.37 12.84 -4.41
N PHE A 30 -9.14 12.43 -4.08
CA PHE A 30 -8.70 12.26 -2.69
C PHE A 30 -7.31 12.88 -2.50
N PRO A 31 -7.21 14.22 -2.44
CA PRO A 31 -5.95 14.89 -2.18
C PRO A 31 -5.39 14.45 -0.83
N GLU A 32 -4.09 14.18 -0.79
CA GLU A 32 -3.46 13.77 0.46
C GLU A 32 -3.41 14.95 1.44
N PRO A 33 -3.86 14.79 2.71
CA PRO A 33 -3.73 15.84 3.72
C PRO A 33 -2.27 16.21 4.00
N ASP A 34 -1.96 17.50 4.05
CA ASP A 34 -0.61 18.03 4.37
C ASP A 34 -0.10 17.62 5.76
N GLU A 35 -1.01 17.25 6.66
CA GLU A 35 -0.74 16.81 8.03
C GLU A 35 -0.16 15.37 8.07
N ASN A 36 -0.28 14.60 6.99
CA ASN A 36 0.24 13.25 6.89
C ASN A 36 1.77 13.26 6.80
N ARG A 37 2.43 13.21 7.96
CA ARG A 37 3.90 13.22 8.06
C ARG A 37 4.49 11.88 8.48
N THR A 38 3.73 11.02 9.16
CA THR A 38 4.23 9.73 9.64
C THR A 38 4.15 8.67 8.55
N LEU A 39 5.04 7.68 8.58
CA LEU A 39 4.93 6.52 7.69
C LEU A 39 3.54 5.89 7.79
N LEU A 40 2.99 5.70 8.99
CA LEU A 40 1.65 5.14 9.17
C LEU A 40 0.58 5.94 8.43
N SER A 41 0.59 7.27 8.53
CA SER A 41 -0.37 8.11 7.81
C SER A 41 -0.27 7.94 6.29
N LYS A 42 0.96 7.88 5.75
CA LYS A 42 1.21 7.60 4.32
C LYS A 42 0.74 6.20 3.92
N MET A 43 1.04 5.18 4.72
CA MET A 43 0.62 3.79 4.49
C MET A 43 -0.91 3.71 4.41
N ILE A 44 -1.62 4.28 5.40
CA ILE A 44 -3.09 4.25 5.42
C ILE A 44 -3.68 5.02 4.25
N PHE A 45 -3.15 6.20 3.91
CA PHE A 45 -3.61 6.95 2.75
C PHE A 45 -3.48 6.14 1.46
N GLN A 46 -2.30 5.58 1.19
CA GLN A 46 -2.06 4.73 0.01
C GLN A 46 -2.92 3.45 0.04
N GLY A 47 -3.10 2.86 1.22
CA GLY A 47 -3.98 1.71 1.42
C GLY A 47 -5.44 1.99 1.12
N LYS A 48 -5.94 3.20 1.43
CA LYS A 48 -7.29 3.64 1.07
C LYS A 48 -7.46 3.81 -0.43
N ILE A 49 -6.44 4.30 -1.13
CA ILE A 49 -6.49 4.41 -2.60
C ILE A 49 -6.58 3.02 -3.22
N LEU A 50 -5.75 2.07 -2.79
CA LEU A 50 -5.84 0.69 -3.27
C LEU A 50 -7.16 0.00 -2.88
N TYR A 51 -7.71 0.30 -1.70
CA TYR A 51 -9.04 -0.18 -1.32
C TYR A 51 -10.14 0.45 -2.17
N PHE A 52 -10.04 1.73 -2.52
CA PHE A 52 -10.94 2.36 -3.48
C PHE A 52 -10.88 1.64 -4.83
N LEU A 53 -9.69 1.29 -5.32
CA LEU A 53 -9.53 0.48 -6.53
C LEU A 53 -10.19 -0.90 -6.40
N ASP A 54 -10.14 -1.55 -5.24
CA ASP A 54 -10.89 -2.79 -4.99
C ASP A 54 -12.40 -2.62 -5.18
N GLN A 55 -12.94 -1.43 -4.91
CA GLN A 55 -14.38 -1.16 -4.99
C GLN A 55 -14.85 -0.73 -6.38
N VAL A 56 -13.96 -0.20 -7.23
CA VAL A 56 -14.36 0.40 -8.52
C VAL A 56 -13.82 -0.33 -9.75
N LEU A 57 -12.79 -1.16 -9.59
CA LEU A 57 -12.25 -1.97 -10.68
C LEU A 57 -12.95 -3.33 -10.75
N PRO A 58 -12.87 -4.05 -11.89
CA PRO A 58 -13.41 -5.40 -12.01
C PRO A 58 -12.92 -6.34 -10.91
N GLU A 59 -13.83 -7.16 -10.38
CA GLU A 59 -13.55 -8.08 -9.25
C GLU A 59 -12.46 -9.12 -9.60
N ASP A 60 -12.34 -9.49 -10.87
CA ASP A 60 -11.35 -10.45 -11.38
C ASP A 60 -9.97 -9.82 -11.65
N MET A 61 -9.82 -8.50 -11.45
CA MET A 61 -8.53 -7.83 -11.63
C MET A 61 -7.53 -8.28 -10.54
N PRO A 62 -6.36 -8.83 -10.92
CA PRO A 62 -5.38 -9.30 -9.95
C PRO A 62 -4.84 -8.17 -9.07
N ASP A 63 -4.65 -8.47 -7.78
CA ASP A 63 -4.01 -7.55 -6.83
C ASP A 63 -2.60 -7.13 -7.30
N SER A 64 -1.86 -8.04 -7.94
CA SER A 64 -0.55 -7.77 -8.51
C SER A 64 -0.60 -6.72 -9.63
N THR A 65 -1.70 -6.66 -10.39
CA THR A 65 -1.92 -5.62 -11.40
C THR A 65 -2.28 -4.28 -10.75
N LYS A 66 -3.17 -4.27 -9.75
CA LYS A 66 -3.59 -3.05 -9.03
C LYS A 66 -2.40 -2.33 -8.39
N ILE A 67 -1.56 -3.07 -7.65
CA ILE A 67 -0.37 -2.50 -6.99
C ILE A 67 0.87 -2.48 -7.91
N GLY A 68 0.81 -3.06 -9.11
CA GLY A 68 1.94 -3.08 -10.04
C GLY A 68 3.10 -4.01 -9.66
N TYR A 69 2.85 -5.04 -8.85
CA TYR A 69 3.81 -6.10 -8.53
C TYR A 69 3.91 -7.16 -9.63
N THR A 70 4.99 -7.95 -9.60
CA THR A 70 4.94 -9.29 -10.20
C THR A 70 4.13 -10.23 -9.31
N GLN A 71 3.69 -11.36 -9.85
CA GLN A 71 3.08 -12.40 -9.04
C GLN A 71 4.02 -12.89 -7.93
N GLN A 72 5.32 -12.98 -8.22
CA GLN A 72 6.34 -13.37 -7.23
C GLN A 72 6.48 -12.36 -6.09
N GLN A 73 6.46 -11.06 -6.40
CA GLN A 73 6.53 -9.99 -5.41
C GLN A 73 5.29 -10.01 -4.51
N LEU A 74 4.10 -10.19 -5.08
CA LEU A 74 2.87 -10.32 -4.31
C LEU A 74 2.89 -11.55 -3.39
N GLN A 75 3.29 -12.71 -3.94
CA GLN A 75 3.43 -13.94 -3.15
C GLN A 75 4.43 -13.77 -2.01
N TRP A 76 5.57 -13.13 -2.27
CA TRP A 76 6.57 -12.84 -1.24
C TRP A 76 5.98 -11.98 -0.11
N THR A 77 5.22 -10.91 -0.43
CA THR A 77 4.58 -10.10 0.62
C THR A 77 3.57 -10.87 1.46
N GLN A 78 2.85 -11.81 0.86
CA GLN A 78 1.91 -12.68 1.59
C GLN A 78 2.62 -13.70 2.47
N ASP A 79 3.74 -14.24 1.99
CA ASP A 79 4.52 -15.23 2.75
C ASP A 79 5.25 -14.61 3.96
N PHE A 80 5.70 -13.37 3.82
CA PHE A 80 6.46 -12.63 4.84
C PHE A 80 5.64 -11.52 5.53
N GLU A 81 4.31 -11.54 5.44
CA GLU A 81 3.43 -10.47 5.96
C GLU A 81 3.70 -10.17 7.45
N GLY A 82 3.85 -11.22 8.26
CA GLY A 82 4.16 -11.11 9.69
C GLY A 82 5.52 -10.49 9.96
N ASP A 83 6.53 -10.87 9.19
CA ASP A 83 7.91 -10.37 9.34
C ASP A 83 8.02 -8.92 8.89
N ILE A 84 7.35 -8.54 7.79
CA ILE A 84 7.25 -7.15 7.33
C ILE A 84 6.62 -6.28 8.43
N TRP A 85 5.52 -6.75 9.03
CA TRP A 85 4.86 -6.02 10.11
C TRP A 85 5.74 -5.89 11.35
N ALA A 86 6.40 -6.97 11.77
CA ALA A 86 7.33 -6.94 12.89
C ALA A 86 8.49 -5.97 12.64
N TYR A 87 9.05 -5.96 11.42
CA TYR A 87 10.11 -5.04 11.03
C TYR A 87 9.69 -3.56 11.19
N PHE A 88 8.46 -3.21 10.81
CA PHE A 88 7.95 -1.85 11.04
C PHE A 88 7.81 -1.49 12.53
N LEU A 89 7.41 -2.45 13.36
CA LEU A 89 7.24 -2.24 14.81
C LEU A 89 8.58 -2.16 15.56
N GLU A 90 9.49 -3.10 15.31
CA GLU A 90 10.78 -3.21 16.00
C GLU A 90 11.66 -1.98 15.76
N ASN A 91 11.57 -1.40 14.56
CA ASN A 91 12.31 -0.19 14.19
C ASN A 91 11.52 1.10 14.44
N ASN A 92 10.33 1.02 15.03
CA ASN A 92 9.44 2.15 15.29
C ASN A 92 9.12 2.99 14.03
N PHE A 93 9.13 2.38 12.84
CA PHE A 93 9.02 3.09 11.57
C PHE A 93 7.64 3.72 11.37
N LEU A 94 6.58 3.16 11.98
CA LEU A 94 5.22 3.70 11.86
C LEU A 94 5.12 5.19 12.21
N TYR A 95 5.93 5.65 13.15
CA TYR A 95 5.95 7.03 13.62
C TYR A 95 7.15 7.84 13.09
N GLU A 96 7.95 7.25 12.18
CA GLU A 96 9.02 7.97 11.49
C GLU A 96 8.42 9.04 10.57
N THR A 97 9.07 10.20 10.52
CA THR A 97 8.65 11.38 9.76
C THR A 97 9.72 11.90 8.81
N ASP A 98 10.96 11.37 8.88
CA ASP A 98 12.00 11.66 7.90
C ASP A 98 11.59 11.14 6.53
N TYR A 99 11.42 12.06 5.59
CA TYR A 99 10.95 11.79 4.24
C TYR A 99 11.81 10.74 3.51
N HIS A 100 13.14 10.82 3.62
CA HIS A 100 14.04 9.90 2.93
C HIS A 100 13.92 8.49 3.50
N LYS A 101 13.77 8.36 4.82
CA LYS A 101 13.59 7.06 5.47
C LYS A 101 12.24 6.44 5.14
N ILE A 102 11.15 7.20 5.16
CA ILE A 102 9.82 6.64 4.85
C ILE A 102 9.69 6.30 3.36
N GLN A 103 10.33 7.07 2.49
CA GLN A 103 10.20 6.90 1.04
C GLN A 103 10.73 5.56 0.54
N VAL A 104 11.65 4.92 1.26
CA VAL A 104 12.15 3.56 0.92
C VAL A 104 11.04 2.50 0.96
N PHE A 105 9.97 2.73 1.74
CA PHE A 105 8.84 1.81 1.88
C PHE A 105 7.67 2.15 0.97
N LEU A 106 7.66 3.34 0.38
CA LEU A 106 6.54 3.84 -0.42
C LEU A 106 6.85 3.87 -1.93
N SER A 107 8.14 3.90 -2.28
CA SER A 107 8.55 4.07 -3.67
C SER A 107 8.54 2.78 -4.48
N GLU A 108 8.34 2.98 -5.78
CA GLU A 108 8.62 1.96 -6.79
C GLU A 108 10.10 1.55 -6.80
N GLY A 109 10.34 0.32 -7.23
CA GLY A 109 11.67 -0.23 -7.33
C GLY A 109 11.64 -1.71 -7.71
N PRO A 110 12.80 -2.33 -7.94
CA PRO A 110 12.86 -3.78 -8.14
C PRO A 110 12.57 -4.58 -6.86
N PHE A 111 12.91 -4.02 -5.69
CA PHE A 111 12.74 -4.59 -4.35
C PHE A 111 12.83 -3.49 -3.28
N THR A 112 12.60 -3.80 -2.00
CA THR A 112 12.78 -2.84 -0.90
C THR A 112 14.23 -2.90 -0.37
N PRO A 113 15.06 -1.85 -0.57
CA PRO A 113 16.49 -1.92 -0.26
C PRO A 113 16.81 -2.20 1.21
N ALA A 114 15.96 -1.71 2.13
CA ALA A 114 16.16 -1.84 3.57
C ALA A 114 16.21 -3.29 4.06
N LEU A 115 15.67 -4.25 3.30
CA LEU A 115 15.65 -5.66 3.65
C LEU A 115 16.83 -6.46 3.10
N GLY A 116 17.60 -5.92 2.14
CA GLY A 116 18.72 -6.63 1.50
C GLY A 116 18.35 -7.86 0.66
N ASP A 117 17.10 -8.35 0.71
CA ASP A 117 16.59 -9.44 -0.10
C ASP A 117 16.07 -8.92 -1.46
N GLN A 118 16.76 -9.29 -2.54
CA GLN A 118 16.37 -8.94 -3.91
C GLN A 118 15.04 -9.57 -4.36
N LYS A 119 14.52 -10.55 -3.61
CA LYS A 119 13.19 -11.12 -3.85
C LYS A 119 12.07 -10.32 -3.17
N SER A 120 12.39 -9.38 -2.29
CA SER A 120 11.38 -8.56 -1.63
C SER A 120 10.60 -7.72 -2.63
N ALA A 121 9.34 -7.45 -2.33
CA ALA A 121 8.55 -6.51 -3.12
C ALA A 121 9.00 -5.07 -2.83
N PRO A 122 8.88 -4.13 -3.80
CA PRO A 122 8.93 -2.70 -3.51
C PRO A 122 7.69 -2.28 -2.72
N LYS A 123 7.51 -1.00 -2.40
CA LYS A 123 6.26 -0.43 -1.87
C LYS A 123 5.65 -1.17 -0.66
N LEU A 124 6.47 -1.75 0.23
CA LEU A 124 5.96 -2.53 1.37
C LEU A 124 5.03 -1.72 2.28
N GLY A 125 5.30 -0.42 2.47
CA GLY A 125 4.41 0.46 3.22
C GLY A 125 3.03 0.60 2.57
N VAL A 126 2.97 0.73 1.24
CA VAL A 126 1.71 0.79 0.48
C VAL A 126 0.93 -0.51 0.62
N TRP A 127 1.60 -1.65 0.40
CA TRP A 127 0.95 -2.96 0.48
C TRP A 127 0.46 -3.26 1.91
N THR A 128 1.26 -3.02 2.94
CA THR A 128 0.85 -3.22 4.33
C THR A 128 -0.29 -2.27 4.70
N GLY A 129 -0.24 -1.00 4.27
CA GLY A 129 -1.34 -0.06 4.43
C GLY A 129 -2.64 -0.55 3.82
N TRP A 130 -2.58 -1.13 2.63
CA TRP A 130 -3.74 -1.74 1.97
C TRP A 130 -4.33 -2.91 2.75
N GLN A 131 -3.49 -3.81 3.29
CA GLN A 131 -3.98 -4.90 4.12
C GLN A 131 -4.59 -4.40 5.44
N ILE A 132 -4.02 -3.37 6.06
CA ILE A 132 -4.62 -2.72 7.25
C ILE A 132 -6.01 -2.18 6.92
N VAL A 133 -6.16 -1.46 5.81
CA VAL A 133 -7.45 -0.87 5.39
C VAL A 133 -8.47 -1.94 5.03
N ARG A 134 -8.08 -3.00 4.30
CA ARG A 134 -8.94 -4.15 4.02
C ARG A 134 -9.46 -4.78 5.31
N LYS A 135 -8.57 -5.01 6.27
CA LYS A 135 -8.94 -5.56 7.58
C LYS A 135 -9.83 -4.62 8.39
N TYR A 136 -9.54 -3.32 8.36
CA TYR A 136 -10.38 -2.29 8.98
C TYR A 136 -11.82 -2.34 8.44
N MET A 137 -12.00 -2.38 7.12
CA MET A 137 -13.33 -2.42 6.51
C MET A 137 -14.06 -3.74 6.80
N ALA A 138 -13.34 -4.86 6.87
CA ALA A 138 -13.90 -6.15 7.26
C ALA A 138 -14.39 -6.17 8.72
N GLU A 139 -13.64 -5.54 9.64
CA GLU A 139 -14.03 -5.43 11.07
C GLU A 139 -15.10 -4.36 11.32
N ASN A 140 -15.32 -3.45 10.37
CA ASN A 140 -16.25 -2.32 10.50
C ASN A 140 -17.24 -2.26 9.32
N PRO A 141 -18.11 -3.27 9.13
CA PRO A 141 -18.98 -3.41 7.95
C PRO A 141 -20.02 -2.30 7.78
N LYS A 142 -20.20 -1.42 8.79
CA LYS A 142 -21.08 -0.25 8.73
C LYS A 142 -20.40 1.00 8.18
N VAL A 143 -19.06 1.00 8.09
CA VAL A 143 -18.30 2.10 7.52
C VAL A 143 -18.43 2.03 6.01
N THR A 144 -18.90 3.12 5.41
CA THR A 144 -18.99 3.27 3.95
C THR A 144 -17.63 3.65 3.36
N LEU A 145 -17.46 3.43 2.06
CA LEU A 145 -16.25 3.88 1.34
C LEU A 145 -16.03 5.39 1.51
N GLN A 146 -17.08 6.20 1.42
CA GLN A 146 -16.99 7.66 1.59
C GLN A 146 -16.51 8.04 2.99
N GLN A 147 -17.01 7.36 4.03
CA GLN A 147 -16.56 7.58 5.41
C GLN A 147 -15.11 7.15 5.60
N LEU A 148 -14.69 6.02 5.01
CA LEU A 148 -13.28 5.62 5.02
C LEU A 148 -12.40 6.69 4.38
N MET A 149 -12.76 7.19 3.20
CA MET A 149 -11.95 8.20 2.50
C MET A 149 -11.83 9.51 3.29
N ALA A 150 -12.87 9.90 4.02
CA ALA A 150 -12.87 11.12 4.84
C ALA A 150 -12.12 11.00 6.19
N ASP A 151 -11.82 9.79 6.67
CA ASP A 151 -11.27 9.57 8.01
C ASP A 151 -9.75 9.71 8.08
N ASN A 152 -9.22 10.89 8.39
CA ASN A 152 -7.76 11.11 8.42
C ASN A 152 -7.04 10.52 9.65
N ASP A 153 -7.75 9.86 10.58
CA ASP A 153 -7.13 9.27 11.77
C ASP A 153 -6.53 7.89 11.46
N ALA A 154 -5.29 7.89 10.97
CA ALA A 154 -4.55 6.68 10.65
C ALA A 154 -4.34 5.76 11.87
N GLN A 155 -4.21 6.33 13.07
CA GLN A 155 -4.04 5.55 14.30
C GLN A 155 -5.33 4.82 14.68
N LYS A 156 -6.47 5.49 14.57
CA LYS A 156 -7.80 4.89 14.75
C LYS A 156 -8.02 3.76 13.76
N ILE A 157 -7.72 3.96 12.47
CA ILE A 157 -7.87 2.92 11.44
C ILE A 157 -7.01 1.70 11.79
N LEU A 158 -5.73 1.90 12.14
CA LEU A 158 -4.85 0.81 12.57
C LEU A 158 -5.42 0.08 13.80
N ASN A 159 -5.83 0.81 14.84
CA ASN A 159 -6.33 0.22 16.07
C ASN A 159 -7.61 -0.60 15.84
N GLN A 160 -8.56 -0.04 15.07
CA GLN A 160 -9.85 -0.67 14.79
C GLN A 160 -9.75 -1.81 13.77
N SER A 161 -8.67 -1.86 12.96
CA SER A 161 -8.39 -3.00 12.09
C SER A 161 -8.00 -4.27 12.84
N LYS A 162 -7.50 -4.15 14.09
CA LYS A 162 -6.88 -5.27 14.82
C LYS A 162 -5.80 -5.98 14.00
N TYR A 163 -5.08 -5.24 13.14
CA TYR A 163 -4.05 -5.80 12.26
C TYR A 163 -2.88 -6.36 13.07
N LYS A 164 -2.71 -7.68 12.98
CA LYS A 164 -1.75 -8.51 13.71
C LYS A 164 -1.45 -9.79 12.91
N PRO A 165 -0.79 -9.66 11.74
CA PRO A 165 -0.39 -10.83 10.97
C PRO A 165 0.57 -11.69 11.80
N LYS A 166 0.52 -13.01 11.61
CA LYS A 166 1.40 -13.94 12.32
C LYS A 166 2.70 -14.11 11.53
N GLN A 167 3.84 -14.08 12.23
CA GLN A 167 5.10 -14.55 11.66
C GLN A 167 4.98 -16.05 11.36
N LYS A 168 5.60 -16.49 10.26
CA LYS A 168 5.67 -17.91 9.90
C LYS A 168 6.91 -18.56 10.50
#